data_AF-A0A932RFA5-F1
#
_entry.id   AF-A0A932RFA5-F1
#
_cell.length_a   1.000
_cell.length_b   1.000
_cell.length_c   1.000
_cell.angle_alpha   90.00
_cell.angle_beta   90.00
_cell.angle_gamma   90.00
#
_symmetry.space_group_name_H-M   'P 1'
#
loop_
_entity.id
_entity.type
_entity.pdbx_description
1 polymer ?
#
loop_
_entity_poly.entity_id
_entity_poly.type
_entity_poly.pdbx_seq_one_letter_code
_entity_poly.pdbx_strand_id
1 'polypeptide(L)' 'MDRIAMLNEILAENPGDAFARYGLAMEYSKAGEIERALEEFKTLLEKNPDYTPGYFMAAQTLA' A
#
# COMPACT_ATOMS: atom_id res chain seq x y z
N MET A 1 -13.35 -4.57 12.98
CA MET A 1 -12.18 -3.68 13.04
C MET A 1 -11.89 -3.24 11.62
N ASP A 2 -11.74 -1.94 11.37
CA ASP A 2 -11.44 -1.41 10.04
C ASP A 2 -10.07 -1.92 9.58
N ARG A 3 -9.98 -2.49 8.36
CA ARG A 3 -8.73 -3.06 7.83
C ARG A 3 -7.65 -1.98 7.68
N ILE A 4 -8.05 -0.77 7.31
CA ILE A 4 -7.13 0.38 7.21
C ILE A 4 -6.55 0.73 8.59
N ALA A 5 -7.38 0.76 9.63
CA ALA A 5 -6.93 1.03 10.99
C ALA A 5 -5.90 -0.01 11.48
N MET A 6 -6.18 -1.30 11.27
CA MET A 6 -5.24 -2.38 11.62
C MET A 6 -3.90 -2.25 10.89
N LEU A 7 -3.93 -1.93 9.59
CA LEU A 7 -2.70 -1.77 8.80
C LEU A 7 -1.88 -0.55 9.25
N ASN A 8 -2.55 0.53 9.63
CA ASN A 8 -1.89 1.71 10.19
C ASN A 8 -1.25 1.42 11.56
N GLU A 9 -1.88 0.61 12.41
CA GLU A 9 -1.27 0.17 13.67
C GLU A 9 0.01 -0.64 13.42
N ILE A 10 -0.03 -1.59 12.47
CA ILE A 10 1.18 -2.35 12.08
C ILE A 10 2.27 -1.41 11.56
N LEU A 11 1.92 -0.42 10.74
CA LEU A 11 2.90 0.54 10.21
C LEU A 11 3.41 1.54 11.25
N ALA A 12 2.65 1.79 12.32
CA ALA A 12 3.10 2.60 13.45
C ALA A 12 4.17 1.86 14.27
N GLU A 13 4.04 0.55 14.45
CA GLU A 13 5.03 -0.29 15.11
C GLU A 13 6.22 -0.64 14.20
N ASN A 14 5.94 -0.90 12.92
CA ASN A 14 6.93 -1.24 11.90
C ASN A 14 6.69 -0.47 10.59
N PRO A 15 7.25 0.75 10.44
CA PRO A 15 7.12 1.56 9.21
C PRO A 15 7.78 0.95 7.96
N GLY A 16 8.52 -0.16 8.12
CA GLY A 16 9.15 -0.91 7.05
C GLY A 16 8.36 -2.14 6.59
N ASP A 17 7.21 -2.44 7.21
CA ASP A 17 6.43 -3.63 6.88
C ASP A 17 5.84 -3.52 5.47
N ALA A 18 6.49 -4.20 4.52
CA ALA A 18 6.11 -4.19 3.11
C ALA A 18 4.70 -4.77 2.89
N PHE A 19 4.31 -5.77 3.68
CA PHE A 19 3.00 -6.40 3.55
C PHE A 19 1.88 -5.47 4.03
N ALA A 20 2.09 -4.79 5.15
CA ALA A 20 1.14 -3.80 5.65
C ALA A 20 1.01 -2.59 4.70
N ARG A 21 2.14 -2.11 4.16
CA ARG A 21 2.17 -1.03 3.16
C ARG A 21 1.37 -1.39 1.91
N TYR A 22 1.63 -2.58 1.35
CA TYR A 22 0.90 -3.10 0.21
C TYR A 22 -0.59 -3.30 0.52
N GLY A 23 -0.88 -3.86 1.70
CA GLY A 23 -2.24 -4.05 2.16
C GLY A 23 -3.03 -2.75 2.25
N LEU A 24 -2.39 -1.66 2.67
CA LEU A 24 -2.99 -0.34 2.82
C LEU A 24 -3.26 0.30 1.46
N ALA A 25 -2.28 0.21 0.55
CA ALA A 25 -2.43 0.63 -0.84
C ALA A 25 -3.64 -0.05 -1.52
N MET A 26 -3.80 -1.36 -1.30
CA MET A 26 -4.92 -2.14 -1.83
C MET A 26 -6.28 -1.70 -1.27
N GLU A 27 -6.38 -1.36 0.01
CA GLU A 27 -7.66 -0.88 0.57
C GLU A 27 -8.04 0.51 0.04
N TYR A 28 -7.08 1.43 -0.06
CA TYR A 28 -7.32 2.72 -0.69
C TYR A 28 -7.73 2.56 -2.16
N SER A 29 -7.08 1.65 -2.90
CA SER A 29 -7.46 1.38 -4.29
C SER A 29 -8.89 0.85 -4.41
N LYS A 30 -9.32 -0.06 -3.51
CA LYS A 30 -10.71 -0.56 -3.48
C LYS A 30 -11.72 0.53 -3.11
N ALA A 31 -11.32 1.48 -2.27
CA ALA A 31 -12.15 2.61 -1.86
C ALA A 31 -12.24 3.71 -2.93
N GLY A 32 -11.48 3.60 -4.03
CA GLY A 32 -11.40 4.64 -5.06
C GLY A 32 -10.51 5.83 -4.65
N GLU A 33 -9.76 5.71 -3.56
CA GLU A 33 -8.83 6.74 -3.07
C GLU A 33 -7.47 6.59 -3.78
N ILE A 34 -7.48 6.86 -5.09
CA ILE A 34 -6.39 6.57 -6.02
C ILE A 34 -5.07 7.22 -5.58
N GLU A 35 -5.08 8.49 -5.18
CA GLU A 35 -3.87 9.20 -4.79
C GLU A 35 -3.21 8.58 -3.56
N ARG A 36 -4.00 8.20 -2.55
CA ARG A 36 -3.50 7.56 -1.32
C ARG A 36 -2.97 6.16 -1.61
N ALA A 37 -3.65 5.41 -2.48
CA ALA A 37 -3.17 4.09 -2.89
C ALA A 37 -1.80 4.17 -3.56
N LEU A 38 -1.63 5.12 -4.49
CA LEU A 38 -0.37 5.32 -5.20
C LEU A 38 0.76 5.83 -4.30
N GLU A 39 0.46 6.64 -3.28
CA GLU A 39 1.45 7.06 -2.29
C GLU A 39 2.01 5.88 -1.49
N GLU A 40 1.13 4.97 -1.07
CA GLU A 40 1.56 3.75 -0.36
C GLU A 40 2.34 2.80 -1.28
N PHE A 41 1.89 2.59 -2.53
CA PHE A 41 2.65 1.81 -3.50
C PHE A 41 4.02 2.42 -3.81
N LYS A 42 4.09 3.75 -4.00
CA LYS A 42 5.35 4.45 -4.24
C LYS A 42 6.31 4.19 -3.09
N THR A 43 5.86 4.38 -1.85
CA THR A 43 6.76 4.22 -0.72
C THR A 43 7.13 2.76 -0.44
N LEU A 44 6.24 1.81 -0.76
CA LEU A 44 6.56 0.38 -0.76
C LEU A 44 7.72 0.09 -1.72
N LEU A 45 7.62 0.57 -2.96
CA LEU A 45 8.57 0.31 -4.04
C LEU A 45 9.90 1.05 -3.87
N GLU A 46 9.91 2.23 -3.25
CA GLU A 46 11.14 2.93 -2.87
C GLU A 46 11.98 2.13 -1.86
N LYS A 47 11.32 1.40 -0.95
CA LYS A 47 12.00 0.57 0.07
C LYS A 47 12.25 -0.86 -0.38
N ASN A 48 11.39 -1.40 -1.24
CA ASN A 48 11.40 -2.78 -1.72
C ASN A 48 11.28 -2.79 -3.26
N PRO A 49 12.35 -2.40 -3.98
CA PRO A 49 12.29 -2.23 -5.43
C PRO A 49 12.06 -3.54 -6.19
N ASP A 50 12.24 -4.69 -5.54
CA ASP A 50 11.99 -6.04 -6.04
C ASP A 50 10.56 -6.55 -5.75
N TYR A 51 9.73 -5.77 -5.05
CA TYR A 51 8.33 -6.09 -4.76
C TYR A 51 7.47 -5.97 -6.03
N THR A 52 7.66 -6.92 -6.94
CA THR A 52 7.07 -6.97 -8.28
C THR A 52 5.54 -6.81 -8.29
N PRO A 53 4.77 -7.42 -7.36
CA PRO A 53 3.32 -7.20 -7.30
C PRO A 53 2.93 -5.73 -7.08
N GLY A 54 3.79 -4.94 -6.44
CA GLY A 54 3.55 -3.52 -6.16
C GLY A 54 3.46 -2.69 -7.44
N TYR A 55 4.34 -2.92 -8.42
CA TYR A 55 4.28 -2.22 -9.70
C TYR A 55 3.01 -2.57 -10.49
N PHE A 56 2.65 -3.86 -10.52
CA PHE A 56 1.48 -4.32 -11.26
C PHE A 56 0.18 -3.74 -10.67
N MET A 57 0.04 -3.77 -9.35
CA MET A 57 -1.14 -3.18 -8.70
C MET A 57 -1.18 -1.66 -8.82
N ALA A 58 -0.04 -0.96 -8.67
CA ALA A 58 -0.01 0.49 -8.86
C ALA A 58 -0.45 0.90 -10.27
N ALA A 59 -0.04 0.14 -11.30
CA ALA A 59 -0.52 0.35 -12.66
C ALA A 59 -2.01 0.03 -12.81
N GLN A 60 -2.50 -1.04 -12.18
CA GLN A 60 -3.92 -1.39 -12.18
C GLN A 60 -4.79 -0.33 -11.50
N THR A 61 -4.31 0.31 -10.44
CA THR A 61 -5.02 1.39 -9.73
C THR A 61 -5.22 2.64 -10.59
N LEU A 62 -4.42 2.83 -11.65
CA LEU A 62 -4.54 3.95 -12.59
C LEU A 62 -5.51 3.71 -13.76
N ALA A 63 -5.99 2.48 -13.94
CA ALA A 63 -6.82 2.05 -15.08
C ALA A 63 -8.32 2.19 -14.77
#